data_AF-A0A2P8GEM7-F1
#
_entry.id   AF-A0A2P8GEM7-F1
#
_cell.length_a   1.000
_cell.length_b   1.000
_cell.length_c   1.000
_cell.angle_alpha   90.00
_cell.angle_beta   90.00
_cell.angle_gamma   90.00
#
_symmetry.space_group_name_H-M   'P 1'
#
loop_
_entity.id
_entity.type
_entity.pdbx_description
1 polymer ?
#
loop_
_entity_poly.entity_id
_entity_poly.type
_entity_poly.pdbx_seq_one_letter_code
_entity_poly.pdbx_strand_id
1 'polypeptide(L)' 'MKKPKIVLEVIREEEGFSAVADIADKFIGTQGDNMEELKQNILEVVNLTFSEDGFTYNMDEIELRLPIEKSATSLH' A
#
# COMPACT_ATOMS: atom_id res chain seq x y z
N MET A 1 7.83 9.96 -19.26
CA MET A 1 8.14 8.85 -18.34
C MET A 1 6.97 7.88 -18.33
N LYS A 2 7.18 6.59 -18.01
CA LYS A 2 6.09 5.61 -17.89
C LYS A 2 5.49 5.70 -16.49
N LYS A 3 4.16 5.67 -16.37
CA LYS A 3 3.45 5.63 -15.08
C LYS A 3 3.90 4.39 -14.28
N PRO A 4 4.49 4.55 -13.08
CA PRO A 4 4.90 3.44 -12.24
C PRO A 4 3.73 2.50 -11.88
N LYS A 5 4.01 1.21 -11.73
CA LYS A 5 3.05 0.27 -11.12
C LYS A 5 3.12 0.43 -9.61
N ILE A 6 1.98 0.61 -8.96
CA ILE A 6 1.90 0.80 -7.51
C ILE A 6 1.56 -0.51 -6.83
N VAL A 7 2.42 -0.94 -5.92
CA VAL A 7 2.26 -2.15 -5.10
C VAL A 7 2.69 -1.81 -3.69
N LEU A 8 1.78 -1.89 -2.72
CA LEU A 8 2.09 -1.66 -1.30
C LEU A 8 1.98 -2.95 -0.50
N GLU A 9 2.87 -3.12 0.46
CA GLU A 9 2.78 -4.15 1.48
C GLU A 9 1.95 -3.63 2.64
N VAL A 10 0.86 -4.31 2.96
CA VAL A 10 -0.04 -3.98 4.07
C VAL A 10 0.36 -4.78 5.29
N ILE A 11 0.63 -4.13 6.41
CA ILE A 11 1.04 -4.76 7.66
C ILE A 11 -0.12 -4.63 8.65
N ARG A 12 -0.46 -5.75 9.31
CA ARG A 12 -1.40 -5.74 10.44
C ARG A 12 -0.64 -5.33 11.70
N GLU A 13 -1.05 -4.22 12.30
CA GLU A 13 -0.48 -3.72 13.55
C GLU A 13 -1.27 -4.25 14.76
N GLU A 14 -0.78 -3.98 15.98
CA GLU A 14 -1.50 -4.28 17.23
C GLU A 14 -2.91 -3.65 17.20
N GLU A 15 -2.99 -2.39 16.76
CA GLU A 15 -4.22 -1.65 16.50
C GLU A 15 -4.16 -1.08 15.08
N GLY A 16 -5.13 -1.44 14.23
CA GLY A 16 -5.20 -0.95 12.85
C GLY A 16 -4.23 -1.61 11.86
N PHE A 17 -3.83 -0.84 10.85
CA PHE A 17 -3.02 -1.31 9.72
C PHE A 17 -2.07 -0.21 9.23
N SER A 18 -0.92 -0.63 8.72
CA SER A 18 -0.01 0.24 7.98
C SER A 18 0.21 -0.28 6.56
N ALA A 19 0.70 0.58 5.66
CA ALA A 19 1.12 0.18 4.32
C ALA A 19 2.37 0.92 3.88
N VAL A 20 3.31 0.19 3.28
CA VAL A 20 4.61 0.72 2.86
C VAL A 20 5.02 0.24 1.47
N ALA A 21 5.81 1.04 0.75
CA ALA A 21 6.47 0.65 -0.49
C ALA A 21 7.65 1.57 -0.83
N ASP A 22 8.64 1.02 -1.53
CA ASP A 22 9.66 1.76 -2.26
C ASP A 22 9.40 1.65 -3.77
N ILE A 23 9.01 2.75 -4.41
CA ILE A 23 8.59 2.78 -5.83
C ILE A 23 9.26 3.95 -6.53
N ALA A 24 10.02 3.67 -7.60
CA ALA A 24 10.68 4.68 -8.42
C ALA A 24 11.51 5.69 -7.59
N ASP A 25 12.34 5.16 -6.68
CA ASP A 25 13.20 5.93 -5.76
C ASP A 25 12.43 6.84 -4.78
N LYS A 26 11.14 6.57 -4.56
CA LYS A 26 10.30 7.25 -3.56
C LYS A 26 9.79 6.23 -2.55
N PHE A 27 9.97 6.55 -1.27
CA PHE A 27 9.32 5.80 -0.19
C PHE A 27 7.90 6.33 0.02
N ILE A 28 6.95 5.41 0.15
CA ILE A 28 5.55 5.68 0.46
C ILE A 28 5.20 4.92 1.73
N GLY A 29 4.67 5.62 2.73
CA GLY A 29 4.22 5.03 3.98
C GLY A 29 2.97 5.71 4.48
N THR A 30 1.99 4.92 4.94
CA THR A 30 0.76 5.43 5.54
C THR A 30 0.14 4.40 6.48
N GLN A 31 -0.86 4.80 7.26
CA GLN A 31 -1.55 3.95 8.23
C GLN A 31 -3.04 4.31 8.31
N GLY A 32 -3.84 3.45 8.93
CA GLY A 32 -5.23 3.72 9.26
C GLY A 32 -5.75 2.77 10.33
N ASP A 33 -6.77 3.20 11.08
CA ASP A 33 -7.35 2.44 12.21
C ASP A 33 -8.10 1.19 11.70
N ASN A 34 -8.52 1.21 10.44
CA ASN A 34 -9.17 0.10 9.76
C ASN A 34 -8.78 0.07 8.26
N MET A 35 -9.17 -1.02 7.58
CA MET A 35 -8.82 -1.24 6.18
C MET A 35 -9.43 -0.21 5.21
N GLU A 36 -10.59 0.36 5.55
CA GLU A 36 -11.25 1.38 4.71
C GLU A 36 -10.46 2.69 4.79
N GLU A 37 -10.14 3.14 5.99
CA GLU A 37 -9.32 4.31 6.23
C GLU A 37 -7.92 4.15 5.61
N LEU A 38 -7.28 2.99 5.80
CA LEU A 38 -5.99 2.70 5.18
C LEU A 38 -6.05 2.88 3.65
N LYS A 39 -7.10 2.37 2.99
CA LYS A 39 -7.25 2.53 1.53
C LYS A 39 -7.41 3.98 1.11
N GLN A 40 -8.16 4.78 1.87
CA GLN A 40 -8.30 6.22 1.61
C GLN A 40 -6.94 6.92 1.74
N ASN A 41 -6.22 6.64 2.82
CA ASN A 41 -4.91 7.24 3.09
C ASN A 41 -3.85 6.79 2.06
N ILE A 42 -3.92 5.54 1.57
CA ILE A 42 -3.08 5.03 0.46
C ILE A 42 -3.34 5.82 -0.82
N LEU A 43 -4.61 6.01 -1.20
CA LEU A 43 -4.95 6.76 -2.42
C LEU A 43 -4.40 8.17 -2.37
N GLU A 44 -4.54 8.83 -1.23
CA GLU A 44 -4.09 10.20 -1.02
C GLU A 44 -2.56 10.30 -1.11
N VAL A 45 -1.83 9.50 -0.33
CA VAL A 45 -0.36 9.58 -0.28
C VAL A 45 0.28 9.20 -1.62
N VAL A 46 -0.28 8.22 -2.34
CA VAL A 46 0.21 7.85 -3.68
C VAL A 46 0.01 8.99 -4.67
N ASN A 47 -1.17 9.60 -4.70
CA ASN A 47 -1.45 10.73 -5.59
C ASN A 47 -0.61 11.96 -5.22
N LEU A 48 -0.39 12.22 -3.94
CA LEU A 48 0.51 13.29 -3.48
C LEU A 48 1.94 13.05 -3.98
N THR A 49 2.46 11.84 -3.77
CA THR A 49 3.85 11.44 -4.10
C THR A 49 4.19 11.58 -5.58
N PHE A 50 3.22 11.31 -6.47
CA PHE A 50 3.43 11.32 -7.92
C PHE A 50 2.75 12.49 -8.65
N SER A 51 2.16 13.44 -7.91
CA SER A 51 1.51 14.61 -8.48
C SER A 51 2.48 15.46 -9.32
N GLU A 52 3.71 15.67 -8.83
CA GLU A 52 4.76 16.41 -9.53
C GLU A 52 5.25 15.70 -10.80
N ASP A 53 5.14 14.38 -10.85
CA ASP A 53 5.45 13.56 -12.02
C ASP A 53 4.30 13.53 -13.05
N GLY A 54 3.18 14.19 -12.74
CA GLY A 54 2.00 14.28 -13.59
C GLY A 54 1.14 13.01 -13.63
N PHE A 55 1.26 12.15 -12.61
CA PHE A 55 0.46 10.93 -12.52
C PHE A 55 -0.66 11.06 -11.49
N THR A 56 -1.81 10.47 -11.83
CA THR A 56 -2.95 10.30 -10.92
C THR A 56 -3.38 8.84 -10.96
N TYR A 57 -3.71 8.28 -9.80
CA TYR A 57 -4.07 6.88 -9.60
C TYR A 57 -5.48 6.77 -9.03
N ASN A 58 -6.17 5.71 -9.42
CA ASN A 58 -7.36 5.20 -8.75
C ASN A 58 -7.01 3.97 -7.90
N MET A 59 -7.86 3.60 -6.94
CA MET A 59 -7.61 2.42 -6.09
C MET A 59 -7.53 1.12 -6.89
N ASP A 60 -8.23 1.00 -8.02
CA ASP A 60 -8.16 -0.18 -8.90
C ASP A 60 -6.78 -0.35 -9.58
N GLU A 61 -5.96 0.71 -9.59
CA GLU A 61 -4.60 0.69 -10.13
C GLU A 61 -3.53 0.40 -9.06
N ILE A 62 -3.93 0.29 -7.79
CA ILE A 62 -3.04 0.10 -6.64
C ILE A 62 -3.19 -1.34 -6.12
N GLU A 63 -2.12 -2.12 -6.21
CA GLU A 63 -2.09 -3.49 -5.69
C GLU A 63 -1.73 -3.47 -4.19
N LEU A 64 -2.57 -4.07 -3.36
CA LEU A 64 -2.30 -4.26 -1.94
C LEU A 64 -1.89 -5.70 -1.68
N ARG A 65 -0.68 -5.90 -1.16
CA ARG A 65 -0.17 -7.20 -0.75
C ARG A 65 -0.28 -7.34 0.76
N LEU A 66 -1.20 -8.18 1.20
CA LEU A 66 -1.24 -8.63 2.57
C LEU A 66 -0.18 -9.73 2.75
N PRO A 67 0.57 -9.77 3.86
CA PRO A 67 1.46 -10.87 4.15
C PRO A 67 0.64 -12.16 4.10
N ILE A 68 1.13 -13.12 3.31
CA ILE A 68 0.56 -14.45 3.28
C ILE A 68 0.75 -15.01 4.69
N GLU A 69 -0.31 -15.10 5.48
CA GLU A 69 -0.29 -15.95 6.67
C GLU A 69 0.12 -17.34 6.18
N LYS A 70 1.31 -17.79 6.56
CA LYS A 70 1.68 -19.18 6.35
C LYS A 70 0.67 -19.99 7.15
N SER A 71 -0.36 -20.53 6.49
CA SER A 71 -1.20 -21.58 7.05
C SER A 71 -0.24 -22.62 7.60
N ALA A 72 -0.19 -22.74 8.93
CA ALA A 72 0.64 -23.71 9.62
C ALA A 72 0.24 -25.09 9.08
N THR A 73 1.02 -25.59 8.13
CA THR A 73 0.87 -26.97 7.66
C THR A 73 1.24 -27.81 8.86
N SER A 74 0.24 -28.52 9.38
CA SER A 74 0.34 -29.43 10.51
C SER A 74 1.64 -30.22 10.47
N LEU A 75 2.53 -29.98 11.42
CA LEU A 75 3.59 -30.92 11.72
C LEU A 75 2.96 -32.04 12.56
N HIS A 76 2.97 -33.22 11.95
CA HIS A 76 2.52 -34.52 12.46
C HIS A 76 3.13 -34.86 13.82
#